data_AF-A0A936WED0-F1
#
_entry.id   AF-A0A936WED0-F1
#
_cell.length_a   1.000
_cell.length_b   1.000
_cell.length_c   1.000
_cell.angle_alpha   90.00
_cell.angle_beta   90.00
_cell.angle_gamma   90.00
#
_symmetry.space_group_name_H-M   'P 1'
#
loop_
_entity.id
_entity.type
_entity.pdbx_description
1 polymer ?
#
loop_
_entity_poly.entity_id
_entity_poly.type
_entity_poly.pdbx_seq_one_letter_code
_entity_poly.pdbx_strand_id
1 'polypeptide(L)' 'MEQCFGIAKAGKNDCSSNKSAHSCAGQATKNNDAQDFIAVPKGTCDKIAGGTLKTM' A
#
# COMPACT_ATOMS: atom_id res chain seq x y z
N MET A 1 -8.11 9.86 2.92
CA MET A 1 -6.91 9.09 2.54
C MET A 1 -7.38 7.88 1.77
N GLU A 2 -6.65 7.48 0.74
CA GLU A 2 -6.87 6.29 -0.07
C GLU A 2 -5.74 5.30 0.17
N GLN A 3 -6.07 4.01 0.15
CA GLN A 3 -5.07 2.95 0.30
C GLN A 3 -4.51 2.66 -1.09
N CYS A 4 -3.32 3.15 -1.37
CA CYS A 4 -2.65 2.92 -2.64
C CYS A 4 -1.76 1.69 -2.53
N PHE A 5 -2.15 0.60 -3.20
CA PHE A 5 -1.44 -0.68 -3.17
C PHE A 5 -0.36 -0.74 -4.24
N GLY A 6 0.65 -1.58 -4.03
CA GLY A 6 1.70 -1.81 -5.03
C GLY A 6 2.74 -0.69 -5.13
N ILE A 7 2.72 0.27 -4.19
CA ILE A 7 3.69 1.39 -4.15
C ILE A 7 4.57 1.35 -2.89
N ALA A 8 4.26 0.45 -1.96
CA ALA A 8 5.00 0.32 -0.72
C ALA A 8 6.38 -0.27 -0.98
N LYS A 9 7.43 0.31 -0.40
CA LYS A 9 8.76 -0.32 -0.40
C LYS A 9 8.83 -1.38 0.71
N ALA A 10 9.78 -2.29 0.58
CA ALA A 10 10.10 -3.24 1.63
C ALA A 10 10.37 -2.49 2.95
N GLY A 11 9.74 -2.91 4.03
CA GLY A 11 9.80 -2.24 5.34
C GLY A 11 9.13 -0.86 5.40
N LYS A 12 8.40 -0.44 4.38
CA LYS A 12 7.75 0.89 4.29
C LYS A 12 6.31 0.81 3.76
N ASN A 13 5.55 -0.14 4.27
CA ASN A 13 4.10 -0.22 4.10
C ASN A 13 3.38 0.38 5.32
N ASP A 14 2.17 0.89 5.11
CA ASP A 14 1.27 1.28 6.19
C ASP A 14 0.50 0.08 6.74
N CYS A 15 0.10 0.14 8.01
CA CYS A 15 -0.66 -0.93 8.66
C CYS A 15 -2.14 -0.86 8.21
N SER A 16 -2.63 -1.90 7.53
CA SER A 16 -4.09 -2.08 7.35
C SER A 16 -4.59 -3.01 8.42
N SER A 17 -5.56 -2.55 9.18
CA SER A 17 -6.32 -3.33 10.14
C SER A 17 -7.11 -4.49 9.54
N ASN A 18 -7.12 -4.71 8.22
CA ASN A 18 -8.05 -5.68 7.63
C ASN A 18 -7.55 -6.68 6.60
N LYS A 19 -6.37 -6.53 5.96
CA LYS A 19 -5.96 -7.47 4.88
C LYS A 19 -4.56 -7.24 4.27
N SER A 20 -3.63 -6.57 4.95
CA SER A 20 -2.24 -6.63 4.48
C SER A 20 -1.77 -8.08 4.65
N ALA A 21 -0.93 -8.57 3.73
CA ALA A 21 -0.32 -9.91 3.83
C ALA A 21 0.50 -10.10 5.12
N HIS A 22 0.73 -9.02 5.87
CA HIS A 22 1.57 -8.92 7.04
C HIS A 22 0.84 -8.14 8.13
N SER A 23 1.05 -8.47 9.40
CA SER A 23 0.24 -7.97 10.52
C SER A 23 0.42 -6.47 10.81
N CYS A 24 1.42 -5.79 10.23
CA CYS A 24 1.69 -4.37 10.53
C CYS A 24 2.60 -3.66 9.51
N ALA A 25 2.72 -2.34 9.68
CA ALA A 25 3.68 -1.48 9.01
C ALA A 25 5.12 -1.95 9.24
N GLY A 26 5.95 -1.84 8.22
CA GLY A 26 7.36 -2.27 8.27
C GLY A 26 7.57 -3.76 7.99
N GLN A 27 6.51 -4.52 7.70
CA GLN A 27 6.61 -5.96 7.39
C GLN A 27 6.57 -6.28 5.90
N ALA A 28 6.45 -5.28 5.03
CA ALA A 28 6.63 -5.49 3.59
C ALA A 28 7.99 -6.14 3.33
N THR A 29 7.97 -7.38 2.83
CA THR A 29 9.22 -8.11 2.50
C THR A 29 9.73 -7.77 1.11
N LYS A 30 8.85 -7.19 0.27
CA LYS A 30 9.12 -6.87 -1.12
C LYS A 30 8.76 -5.43 -1.43
N ASN A 31 9.44 -4.87 -2.41
CA ASN A 31 9.04 -3.59 -2.98
C ASN A 31 7.84 -3.80 -3.91
N ASN A 32 6.92 -2.84 -3.90
CA ASN A 32 5.73 -2.79 -4.74
C ASN A 32 4.84 -4.04 -4.57
N ASP A 33 4.75 -4.57 -3.35
CA ASP A 33 3.87 -5.70 -3.10
C ASP A 33 2.40 -5.28 -3.28
N ALA A 34 1.65 -6.04 -4.08
CA ALA A 34 0.25 -5.75 -4.37
C ALA A 34 -0.66 -5.93 -3.14
N GLN A 35 -0.17 -6.58 -2.08
CA GLN A 35 -0.87 -6.76 -0.81
C GLN A 35 -0.52 -5.68 0.22
N ASP A 36 0.50 -4.86 -0.05
CA ASP A 36 0.88 -3.72 0.75
C ASP A 36 0.44 -2.41 0.14
N PHE A 37 0.12 -1.47 1.01
CA PHE A 37 -0.35 -0.14 0.62
C PHE A 37 0.36 0.95 1.43
N ILE A 38 0.29 2.16 0.88
CA ILE A 38 0.58 3.39 1.61
C ILE A 38 -0.69 4.24 1.62
N ALA A 39 -1.01 4.83 2.76
CA ALA A 39 -2.11 5.75 2.92
C ALA A 39 -1.73 7.11 2.33
N VAL A 40 -2.31 7.44 1.18
CA VAL A 40 -2.04 8.69 0.48
C VAL A 40 -3.28 9.59 0.43
N PRO A 41 -3.15 10.90 0.18
CA PRO A 41 -4.31 11.76 -0.09
C PRO A 41 -5.06 11.28 -1.34
N LYS A 42 -6.39 11.42 -1.36
CA LYS A 42 -7.23 10.97 -2.50
C LYS A 42 -6.75 11.58 -3.83
N GLY A 43 -6.71 10.78 -4.89
CA GLY A 43 -6.22 11.18 -6.21
C GLY A 43 -4.69 11.31 -6.33
N THR A 44 -3.95 10.84 -5.32
CA THR A 44 -2.49 10.71 -5.40
C THR A 44 -2.10 9.36 -5.97
N CYS A 45 -2.85 8.30 -5.68
CA CYS A 45 -2.53 6.94 -6.13
C CYS A 45 -2.50 6.84 -7.66
N ASP A 46 -3.47 7.45 -8.34
CA ASP A 46 -3.50 7.50 -9.82
C ASP A 46 -2.31 8.23 -10.44
N LYS A 47 -1.62 9.08 -9.67
CA LYS A 47 -0.43 9.80 -10.11
C LYS A 47 0.85 8.99 -9.87
N ILE A 48 0.78 7.87 -9.15
CA ILE A 48 1.92 7.03 -8.83
C ILE A 48 1.95 5.86 -9.82
N ALA A 49 3.04 5.73 -10.55
CA ALA A 49 3.23 4.62 -11.48
C ALA A 49 3.25 3.28 -10.72
N GLY A 50 2.38 2.35 -11.12
CA GLY A 50 2.19 1.07 -10.43
C GLY A 50 1.28 1.13 -9.19
N GLY A 51 0.78 2.32 -8.85
CA GLY A 51 -0.21 2.50 -7.80
C GLY A 51 -1.57 1.98 -8.21
N THR A 52 -2.13 1.12 -7.37
CA THR A 52 -3.47 0.56 -7.61
C THR A 52 -4.35 0.84 -6.41
N LEU A 53 -5.48 1.49 -6.65
CA LEU A 53 -6.53 1.56 -5.66
C LEU A 53 -7.25 0.22 -5.64
N LYS A 54 -7.16 -0.51 -4.53
CA LYS A 54 -8.01 -1.66 -4.32
C LYS A 54 -9.39 -1.12 -3.96
N THR A 55 -10.21 -0.90 -4.99
CA THR A 55 -11.62 -0.61 -4.84
C THR A 55 -12.22 -1.79 -4.07
N MET A 56 -12.52 -1.58 -2.79
CA MET A 56 -13.44 -2.47 -2.07
C MET A 56 -14.86 -2.11 -2.52
#